data_AF-A0A832ST73-F1
#
_entry.id   AF-A0A832ST73-F1
#
_cell.length_a   1.000
_cell.length_b   1.000
_cell.length_c   1.000
_cell.angle_alpha   90.00
_cell.angle_beta   90.00
_cell.angle_gamma   90.00
#
_symmetry.space_group_name_H-M   'P 1'
#
loop_
_entity.id
_entity.type
_entity.pdbx_description
1 polymer ?
#
loop_
_entity_poly.entity_id
_entity_poly.type
_entity_poly.pdbx_seq_one_letter_code
_entity_poly.pdbx_strand_id
1 'polypeptide(L)'
;MECNAVVEYLGERGIYAERKWVELVVASVGALRIGFWCPREEFPTFDDIDDLKKSLYIDSLDVLVVVSYRPYVLVDYLSSLLERAHRWYGVQFDVKLLGVSSVDLETGLEEALGRAMVEKPHKLGGGVKSEYRCPQCTKEYLYLYRQERYFSRKYRGRVVESIYGCPACSFRARRVELLD
;
A
#
# COMPACT_ATOMS: atom_id res chain seq x y z
N MET A 1 -5.85 -12.21 -14.00
CA MET A 1 -6.62 -11.13 -14.68
C MET A 1 -6.49 -9.83 -13.90
N GLU A 2 -6.61 -9.92 -12.59
CA GLU A 2 -6.43 -8.92 -11.53
C GLU A 2 -5.19 -8.05 -11.71
N CYS A 3 -4.01 -8.63 -11.95
CA CYS A 3 -2.78 -7.84 -12.11
C CYS A 3 -2.77 -6.95 -13.36
N ASN A 4 -3.60 -7.23 -14.38
CA ASN A 4 -3.76 -6.30 -15.51
C ASN A 4 -4.61 -5.08 -15.07
N ALA A 5 -5.71 -5.32 -14.35
CA ALA A 5 -6.54 -4.26 -13.79
C ALA A 5 -5.77 -3.40 -12.77
N VAL A 6 -4.85 -3.98 -12.01
CA VAL A 6 -3.92 -3.23 -11.14
C VAL A 6 -3.05 -2.28 -11.96
N VAL A 7 -2.43 -2.75 -13.05
CA VAL A 7 -1.57 -1.90 -13.90
C VAL A 7 -2.38 -0.78 -14.55
N GLU A 8 -3.58 -1.10 -15.04
CA GLU A 8 -4.50 -0.12 -15.62
C GLU A 8 -4.88 0.96 -14.60
N TYR A 9 -5.33 0.55 -13.41
CA TYR A 9 -5.68 1.47 -12.33
C TYR A 9 -4.51 2.38 -11.91
N LEU A 10 -3.30 1.82 -11.77
CA LEU A 10 -2.11 2.61 -11.45
C LEU A 10 -1.77 3.60 -12.58
N GLY A 11 -1.96 3.18 -13.83
CA GLY A 11 -1.79 4.05 -15.01
C GLY A 11 -2.78 5.21 -15.02
N GLU A 12 -4.04 4.98 -14.69
CA GLU A 12 -5.05 6.04 -14.53
C GLU A 12 -4.68 7.05 -13.44
N ARG A 13 -4.00 6.59 -12.38
CA ARG A 13 -3.47 7.41 -11.29
C ARG A 13 -2.11 8.08 -11.62
N GLY A 14 -1.58 7.88 -12.84
CA GLY A 14 -0.28 8.41 -13.23
C GLY A 14 0.88 7.86 -12.39
N ILE A 15 0.72 6.66 -11.81
CA ILE A 15 1.73 6.01 -10.98
C ILE A 15 2.52 5.03 -11.83
N TYR A 16 3.85 5.17 -11.80
CA TYR A 16 4.72 4.22 -12.48
C TYR A 16 4.65 2.85 -11.80
N ALA A 17 4.35 1.84 -12.61
CA ALA A 17 4.25 0.44 -12.20
C ALA A 17 5.10 -0.44 -13.12
N GLU A 18 5.88 -1.33 -12.52
CA GLU A 18 6.69 -2.31 -13.23
C GLU A 18 6.18 -3.71 -12.90
N ARG A 19 5.89 -4.50 -13.93
CA ARG A 19 5.56 -5.91 -13.73
C ARG A 19 6.85 -6.71 -13.55
N LYS A 20 7.06 -7.27 -12.36
CA LYS A 20 8.23 -8.12 -12.07
C LYS A 20 8.00 -9.53 -12.60
N TRP A 21 6.83 -10.09 -12.32
CA TRP A 21 6.37 -11.37 -12.86
C TRP A 21 4.90 -11.30 -13.20
N VAL A 22 4.41 -12.39 -13.76
CA VAL A 22 3.01 -12.61 -14.08
C VAL A 22 2.05 -12.26 -12.92
N GLU A 23 2.45 -12.51 -11.68
CA GLU A 23 1.62 -12.33 -10.48
C GLU A 23 2.03 -11.15 -9.60
N LEU A 24 3.11 -10.42 -9.93
CA LEU A 24 3.59 -9.32 -9.09
C LEU A 24 3.81 -8.05 -9.92
N VAL A 25 3.14 -6.99 -9.48
CA VAL A 25 3.34 -5.63 -9.97
C VAL A 25 3.94 -4.80 -8.84
N VAL A 26 5.00 -4.06 -9.12
CA VAL A 26 5.63 -3.16 -8.16
C VAL A 26 5.44 -1.73 -8.63
N ALA A 27 4.79 -0.93 -7.80
CA ALA A 27 4.57 0.50 -8.02
C ALA A 27 5.53 1.32 -7.15
N SER A 28 5.96 2.47 -7.66
CA SER A 28 6.79 3.41 -6.92
C SER A 28 6.13 4.78 -6.85
N VAL A 29 6.00 5.33 -5.64
CA VAL A 29 5.45 6.67 -5.39
C VAL A 29 6.46 7.45 -4.54
N GLY A 30 7.25 8.31 -5.19
CA GLY A 30 8.46 8.84 -4.55
C GLY A 30 9.44 7.70 -4.28
N ALA A 31 9.88 7.55 -3.03
CA ALA A 31 10.68 6.43 -2.55
C ALA A 31 9.85 5.28 -1.94
N LEU A 32 8.52 5.41 -1.89
CA LEU A 32 7.63 4.37 -1.35
C LEU A 32 7.46 3.25 -2.39
N ARG A 33 7.76 2.02 -2.00
CA ARG A 33 7.63 0.84 -2.86
C ARG A 33 6.44 -0.01 -2.45
N ILE A 34 5.49 -0.20 -3.36
CA ILE A 34 4.25 -0.94 -3.13
C ILE A 34 4.21 -2.15 -4.06
N GLY A 35 4.16 -3.35 -3.52
CA GLY A 35 3.92 -4.57 -4.27
C GLY A 35 2.41 -4.87 -4.34
N PHE A 36 1.95 -5.32 -5.49
CA PHE A 36 0.61 -5.87 -5.71
C PHE A 36 0.76 -7.30 -6.19
N TRP A 37 0.44 -8.24 -5.33
CA TRP A 37 0.51 -9.66 -5.63
C TRP A 37 -0.87 -10.20 -5.97
N CYS A 38 -1.02 -10.75 -7.17
CA CYS A 38 -2.25 -11.36 -7.67
C CYS A 38 -1.99 -12.84 -7.95
N PRO A 39 -2.09 -13.71 -6.93
CA PRO A 39 -1.83 -15.13 -7.09
C PRO A 39 -2.86 -15.76 -8.04
N ARG A 40 -2.40 -16.68 -8.91
CA ARG A 40 -3.27 -17.50 -9.76
C ARG A 40 -3.83 -18.71 -9.04
N GLU A 41 -3.05 -19.24 -8.10
CA GLU A 41 -3.48 -20.33 -7.25
C GLU A 41 -4.32 -19.78 -6.09
N GLU A 42 -5.35 -20.53 -5.68
CA GLU A 42 -6.20 -20.13 -4.56
C GLU A 42 -5.44 -20.21 -3.22
N PHE A 43 -4.49 -21.14 -3.12
CA PHE A 43 -3.66 -21.39 -1.95
C PHE A 43 -2.18 -21.59 -2.35
N PRO A 44 -1.50 -20.50 -2.76
CA PRO A 44 -0.07 -20.56 -3.04
C PRO A 44 0.69 -20.94 -1.76
N THR A 45 1.71 -21.77 -1.91
CA THR A 45 2.54 -22.23 -0.79
C THR A 45 3.97 -21.71 -0.96
N PHE A 46 4.55 -21.32 0.17
CA PHE A 46 5.96 -20.97 0.28
C PHE A 46 6.59 -21.92 1.30
N ASP A 47 7.68 -22.56 0.90
CA ASP A 47 8.37 -23.54 1.74
C ASP A 47 9.11 -22.83 2.89
N ASP A 48 9.74 -21.70 2.58
CA ASP A 48 10.47 -20.89 3.56
C ASP A 48 10.38 -19.37 3.30
N ILE A 49 11.12 -18.61 4.12
CA ILE A 49 11.15 -17.17 4.05
C ILE A 49 11.96 -16.63 2.86
N ASP A 50 12.95 -17.38 2.39
CA ASP A 50 13.78 -16.97 1.25
C ASP A 50 13.01 -17.13 -0.06
N ASP A 51 12.14 -18.12 -0.15
CA ASP A 51 11.15 -18.24 -1.23
C ASP A 51 10.18 -17.06 -1.24
N LEU A 52 9.76 -16.60 -0.06
CA LEU A 52 8.92 -15.42 0.08
C LEU A 52 9.63 -14.15 -0.42
N LYS A 53 10.92 -13.97 -0.07
CA LYS A 53 11.74 -12.85 -0.57
C LYS A 53 11.88 -12.89 -2.08
N LYS A 54 12.26 -14.04 -2.64
CA LYS A 54 12.44 -14.20 -4.09
C LYS A 54 11.15 -13.97 -4.87
N SER A 55 10.04 -14.50 -4.35
CA SER A 55 8.75 -14.47 -5.05
C SER A 55 8.02 -13.14 -4.90
N LEU A 56 8.07 -12.51 -3.72
CA LEU A 56 7.24 -11.34 -3.40
C LEU A 56 8.05 -10.06 -3.10
N TYR A 57 9.38 -10.13 -3.09
CA TYR A 57 10.26 -8.98 -2.88
C TYR A 57 10.03 -8.27 -1.54
N ILE A 58 9.54 -9.01 -0.53
CA ILE A 58 9.11 -8.49 0.78
C ILE A 58 10.18 -7.69 1.54
N ASP A 59 11.45 -7.89 1.21
CA ASP A 59 12.61 -7.20 1.79
C ASP A 59 12.84 -5.81 1.17
N SER A 60 12.30 -5.58 -0.03
CA SER A 60 12.44 -4.33 -0.80
C SER A 60 11.14 -3.52 -0.89
N LEU A 61 10.06 -4.00 -0.27
CA LEU A 61 8.75 -3.37 -0.28
C LEU A 61 8.43 -2.71 1.07
N ASP A 62 7.73 -1.59 1.00
CA ASP A 62 7.14 -0.95 2.18
C ASP A 62 5.75 -1.49 2.48
N VAL A 63 5.01 -1.84 1.43
CA VAL A 63 3.65 -2.35 1.50
C VAL A 63 3.48 -3.44 0.46
N LEU A 64 2.85 -4.55 0.84
CA LEU A 64 2.40 -5.60 -0.06
C LEU A 64 0.89 -5.71 -0.01
N VAL A 65 0.24 -5.48 -1.14
CA VAL A 65 -1.20 -5.60 -1.35
C VAL A 65 -1.48 -6.95 -1.99
N VAL A 66 -2.20 -7.81 -1.29
CA VAL A 66 -2.65 -9.11 -1.79
C VAL A 66 -4.00 -8.93 -2.48
N VAL A 67 -4.06 -9.21 -3.77
CA VAL A 67 -5.24 -9.05 -4.61
C VAL A 67 -5.77 -10.42 -5.02
N SER A 68 -6.80 -10.91 -4.35
CA SER A 68 -7.37 -12.24 -4.63
C SER A 68 -8.84 -12.32 -4.22
N TYR A 69 -9.50 -13.45 -4.49
CA TYR A 69 -10.87 -13.69 -4.02
C TYR A 69 -10.95 -13.78 -2.48
N ARG A 70 -9.90 -14.30 -1.83
CA ARG A 70 -9.79 -14.46 -0.37
C ARG A 70 -8.49 -13.82 0.15
N PRO A 71 -8.36 -12.49 0.06
CA PRO A 71 -7.08 -11.83 0.31
C PRO A 71 -6.65 -11.95 1.78
N TYR A 72 -7.61 -11.97 2.71
CA TYR A 72 -7.32 -12.01 4.15
C TYR A 72 -6.74 -13.35 4.60
N VAL A 73 -7.17 -14.46 3.99
CA VAL A 73 -6.57 -15.79 4.27
C VAL A 73 -5.10 -15.79 3.89
N LEU A 74 -4.77 -15.20 2.74
CA LEU A 74 -3.40 -15.10 2.27
C LEU A 74 -2.58 -14.09 3.10
N VAL A 75 -3.17 -12.96 3.49
CA VAL A 75 -2.52 -11.99 4.40
C VAL A 75 -2.19 -12.64 5.75
N ASP A 76 -3.11 -13.42 6.33
CA ASP A 76 -2.88 -14.12 7.59
C ASP A 76 -1.79 -15.20 7.45
N TYR A 77 -1.82 -15.93 6.33
CA TYR A 77 -0.78 -16.91 5.99
C TYR A 77 0.61 -16.26 5.90
N LEU A 78 0.73 -15.18 5.13
CA LEU A 78 1.96 -14.41 5.00
C LEU A 78 2.40 -13.84 6.36
N SER A 79 1.48 -13.29 7.16
CA SER A 79 1.77 -12.76 8.50
C SER A 79 2.35 -13.85 9.39
N SER A 80 1.78 -15.05 9.37
CA SER A 80 2.29 -16.21 10.12
C SER A 80 3.70 -16.61 9.71
N LEU A 81 4.02 -16.56 8.42
CA LEU A 81 5.38 -16.80 7.92
C LEU A 81 6.36 -15.72 8.39
N LEU A 82 5.99 -14.44 8.31
CA LEU A 82 6.82 -13.32 8.75
C LEU A 82 7.07 -13.37 10.28
N GLU A 83 6.04 -13.66 11.07
CA GLU A 83 6.15 -13.84 12.51
C GLU A 83 7.06 -15.02 12.88
N ARG A 84 6.93 -16.13 12.15
CA ARG A 84 7.81 -17.30 12.33
C ARG A 84 9.25 -16.94 12.00
N ALA A 85 9.49 -16.24 10.89
CA ALA A 85 10.82 -15.80 10.52
C ALA A 85 11.47 -14.91 11.60
N HIS A 86 10.67 -14.00 12.18
CA HIS A 86 11.14 -13.16 13.28
C HIS A 86 11.47 -13.96 14.54
N ARG A 87 10.57 -14.86 14.97
CA ARG A 87 10.75 -15.64 16.22
C ARG A 87 11.89 -16.65 16.14
N TRP A 88 12.03 -17.34 15.01
CA TRP A 88 12.96 -18.48 14.89
C TRP A 88 14.32 -18.07 14.33
N TYR A 89 14.36 -17.06 13.47
CA TYR A 89 15.59 -16.65 12.77
C TYR A 89 16.02 -15.21 13.07
N GLY A 90 15.26 -14.46 13.88
CA GLY A 90 15.54 -13.06 14.19
C GLY A 90 15.38 -12.11 13.00
N VAL A 91 14.80 -12.57 11.88
CA VAL A 91 14.64 -11.77 10.66
C VAL A 91 13.35 -10.97 10.74
N GLN A 92 13.45 -9.64 10.74
CA GLN A 92 12.30 -8.74 10.75
C GLN A 92 12.11 -8.09 9.37
N PHE A 93 10.88 -8.09 8.88
CA PHE A 93 10.49 -7.41 7.64
C PHE A 93 9.64 -6.19 7.99
N ASP A 94 10.04 -5.02 7.48
CA ASP A 94 9.31 -3.76 7.64
C ASP A 94 8.33 -3.54 6.47
N VAL A 95 7.51 -4.55 6.21
CA VAL A 95 6.50 -4.55 5.13
C VAL A 95 5.09 -4.61 5.73
N LYS A 96 4.23 -3.69 5.30
CA LYS A 96 2.81 -3.71 5.67
C LYS A 96 2.02 -4.61 4.71
N LEU A 97 1.27 -5.54 5.25
CA LEU A 97 0.35 -6.38 4.45
C LEU A 97 -1.05 -5.75 4.39
N LEU A 98 -1.61 -5.69 3.19
CA LEU A 98 -2.98 -5.24 2.91
C LEU A 98 -3.69 -6.28 2.04
N GLY A 99 -5.01 -6.40 2.17
CA GLY A 99 -5.83 -7.30 1.36
C GLY A 99 -6.86 -6.54 0.52
N VAL A 100 -7.01 -6.93 -0.75
CA VAL A 100 -8.02 -6.43 -1.69
C VAL A 100 -8.77 -7.61 -2.29
N SER A 101 -10.10 -7.58 -2.14
CA SER A 101 -10.95 -8.61 -2.74
C SER A 101 -11.10 -8.34 -4.23
N SER A 102 -10.90 -9.37 -5.06
CA SER A 102 -11.14 -9.27 -6.50
C SER A 102 -12.61 -9.03 -6.85
N VAL A 103 -13.55 -9.27 -5.92
CA VAL A 103 -14.99 -9.01 -6.10
C VAL A 103 -15.30 -7.51 -6.13
N ASP A 104 -14.53 -6.70 -5.38
CA ASP A 104 -14.66 -5.24 -5.33
C ASP A 104 -13.31 -4.60 -5.63
N LEU A 105 -12.73 -5.00 -6.76
CA LEU A 105 -11.34 -4.69 -7.10
C LEU A 105 -11.11 -3.18 -7.24
N GLU A 106 -12.04 -2.47 -7.88
CA GLU A 106 -11.89 -1.05 -8.17
C GLU A 106 -11.86 -0.20 -6.89
N THR A 107 -12.90 -0.31 -6.07
CA THR A 107 -13.01 0.38 -4.78
C THR A 107 -11.92 -0.08 -3.82
N GLY A 108 -11.63 -1.39 -3.82
CA GLY A 108 -10.62 -2.00 -2.97
C GLY A 108 -9.21 -1.53 -3.29
N LEU A 109 -8.85 -1.40 -4.57
CA LEU A 109 -7.56 -0.85 -4.98
C LEU A 109 -7.43 0.63 -4.60
N GLU A 110 -8.49 1.42 -4.74
CA GLU A 110 -8.49 2.82 -4.31
C GLU A 110 -8.21 2.97 -2.81
N GLU A 111 -8.88 2.17 -1.99
CA GLU A 111 -8.66 2.16 -0.54
C GLU A 111 -7.27 1.62 -0.16
N ALA A 112 -6.83 0.53 -0.79
CA ALA A 112 -5.54 -0.08 -0.49
C ALA A 112 -4.37 0.83 -0.91
N LEU A 113 -4.46 1.48 -2.06
CA LEU A 113 -3.44 2.43 -2.52
C LEU A 113 -3.35 3.64 -1.56
N GLY A 114 -4.50 4.20 -1.18
CA GLY A 114 -4.55 5.29 -0.21
C GLY A 114 -3.95 4.88 1.15
N ARG A 115 -4.29 3.69 1.66
CA ARG A 115 -3.70 3.14 2.89
C ARG A 115 -2.19 2.89 2.75
N ALA A 116 -1.74 2.41 1.60
CA ALA A 116 -0.33 2.17 1.33
C ALA A 116 0.47 3.47 1.37
N MET A 117 -0.05 4.54 0.75
CA MET A 117 0.59 5.87 0.79
C MET A 117 0.69 6.44 2.21
N VAL A 118 -0.29 6.15 3.08
CA VAL A 118 -0.28 6.58 4.48
C VAL A 118 0.76 5.83 5.31
N GLU A 119 1.19 4.63 4.92
CA GLU A 119 2.06 3.80 5.76
C GLU A 119 3.41 4.47 6.01
N LYS A 120 4.07 5.02 4.99
CA LYS A 120 5.34 5.74 5.18
C LYS A 120 5.29 7.10 4.44
N PRO A 121 4.59 8.11 4.99
CA PRO A 121 4.36 9.38 4.28
C PRO A 121 5.65 10.11 3.90
N HIS A 122 6.67 10.01 4.76
CA HIS A 122 8.01 10.57 4.51
C HIS A 122 8.72 10.00 3.28
N LYS A 123 8.30 8.82 2.78
CA LYS A 123 8.82 8.25 1.53
C LYS A 123 8.13 8.82 0.28
N LEU A 124 7.00 9.49 0.42
CA LEU A 124 6.31 10.11 -0.72
C LEU A 124 7.03 11.39 -1.19
N GLY A 125 7.80 12.05 -0.31
CA GLY A 125 8.55 13.27 -0.61
C GLY A 125 8.93 14.07 0.64
N GLY A 126 9.49 15.26 0.46
CA GLY A 126 9.97 16.13 1.57
C GLY A 126 8.87 16.74 2.44
N GLY A 127 7.61 16.68 1.98
CA GLY A 127 6.45 17.25 2.69
C GLY A 127 6.46 18.78 2.76
N VAL A 128 5.27 19.38 2.80
CA VAL A 128 5.10 20.83 3.00
C VAL A 128 4.39 21.05 4.33
N LYS A 129 4.95 21.92 5.17
CA LYS A 129 4.33 22.28 6.45
C LYS A 129 2.93 22.85 6.20
N SER A 130 1.91 22.23 6.81
CA SER A 130 0.53 22.73 6.75
C SER A 130 0.21 23.68 7.92
N GLU A 131 -0.95 24.30 7.84
CA GLU A 131 -1.55 25.10 8.92
C GLU A 131 -2.07 24.26 10.10
N TYR A 132 -2.27 22.96 9.90
CA TYR A 132 -2.87 22.07 10.91
C TYR A 132 -1.85 21.64 11.95
N ARG A 133 -2.19 21.75 13.24
CA ARG A 133 -1.42 21.11 14.30
C ARG A 133 -1.72 19.61 14.39
N CYS A 134 -0.72 18.83 14.77
CA CYS A 134 -0.91 17.41 14.99
C CYS A 134 -1.94 17.15 16.11
N PRO A 135 -3.05 16.44 15.84
CA PRO A 135 -4.08 16.20 16.84
C PRO A 135 -3.63 15.23 17.94
N GLN A 136 -2.63 14.39 17.67
CA GLN A 136 -2.14 13.40 18.63
C GLN A 136 -1.17 13.98 19.65
N CYS A 137 -0.20 14.80 19.23
CA CYS A 137 0.84 15.30 20.13
C CYS A 137 0.82 16.81 20.37
N THR A 138 0.12 17.60 19.54
CA THR A 138 0.02 19.07 19.53
C THR A 138 1.34 19.87 19.46
N LYS A 139 2.49 19.19 19.55
CA LYS A 139 3.85 19.76 19.55
C LYS A 139 4.29 20.30 18.20
N GLU A 140 3.85 19.67 17.11
CA GLU A 140 4.31 19.96 15.75
C GLU A 140 3.14 20.12 14.78
N TYR A 141 3.39 20.77 13.65
CA TYR A 141 2.44 20.87 12.54
C TYR A 141 2.38 19.56 11.74
N LEU A 142 1.24 19.30 11.11
CA LEU A 142 1.13 18.26 10.10
C LEU A 142 1.85 18.72 8.83
N TYR A 143 2.55 17.79 8.19
CA TYR A 143 3.16 18.00 6.89
C TYR A 143 2.31 17.30 5.84
N LEU A 144 1.99 18.00 4.76
CA LEU A 144 1.34 17.45 3.57
C LEU A 144 2.40 16.81 2.68
N TYR A 145 2.39 15.49 2.56
CA TYR A 145 3.39 14.72 1.81
C TYR A 145 3.01 14.49 0.36
N ARG A 146 1.70 14.36 0.09
CA ARG A 146 1.17 14.18 -1.26
C ARG A 146 -0.24 14.73 -1.32
N GLN A 147 -0.57 15.38 -2.43
CA GLN A 147 -1.94 15.74 -2.78
C GLN A 147 -2.19 15.38 -4.23
N GLU A 148 -3.32 14.75 -4.50
CA GLU A 148 -3.69 14.29 -5.84
C GLU A 148 -5.18 14.51 -6.08
N ARG A 149 -5.53 14.85 -7.33
CA ARG A 149 -6.93 14.93 -7.76
C ARG A 149 -7.21 13.82 -8.76
N TYR A 150 -8.28 13.06 -8.55
CA TYR A 150 -8.65 11.96 -9.43
C TYR A 150 -10.17 11.71 -9.39
N PHE A 151 -10.67 10.91 -10.33
CA PHE A 151 -12.06 10.44 -10.28
C PHE A 151 -12.16 9.20 -9.39
N SER A 152 -12.85 9.30 -8.27
CA SER A 152 -13.06 8.19 -7.35
C SER A 152 -14.16 7.28 -7.85
N ARG A 153 -13.86 5.99 -8.00
CA ARG A 153 -14.86 4.97 -8.34
C ARG A 153 -15.74 4.67 -7.13
N LYS A 154 -15.17 4.75 -5.92
CA LYS A 154 -15.88 4.60 -4.65
C LYS A 154 -16.96 5.66 -4.44
N TYR A 155 -16.61 6.92 -4.66
CA TYR A 155 -17.52 8.06 -4.42
C TYR A 155 -18.26 8.52 -5.68
N ARG A 156 -17.95 7.94 -6.85
CA ARG A 156 -18.54 8.28 -8.16
C ARG A 156 -18.45 9.77 -8.49
N GLY A 157 -17.30 10.38 -8.16
CA GLY A 157 -17.10 11.82 -8.28
C GLY A 157 -15.62 12.18 -8.25
N ARG A 158 -15.30 13.44 -8.55
CA ARG A 158 -13.92 13.93 -8.43
C ARG A 158 -13.58 14.09 -6.96
N VAL A 159 -12.37 13.70 -6.58
CA VAL A 159 -11.88 13.84 -5.21
C VAL A 159 -10.51 14.48 -5.19
N VAL A 160 -10.19 15.12 -4.06
CA VAL A 160 -8.82 15.45 -3.66
C VAL A 160 -8.42 14.52 -2.53
N GLU A 161 -7.36 13.74 -2.75
CA GLU A 161 -6.72 12.95 -1.71
C GLU A 161 -5.47 13.68 -1.22
N SER A 162 -5.34 13.82 0.10
CA SER A 162 -4.22 14.46 0.75
C SER A 162 -3.67 13.55 1.85
N ILE A 163 -2.36 13.30 1.81
CA ILE A 163 -1.64 12.47 2.79
C ILE A 163 -0.85 13.37 3.73
N TYR A 164 -1.18 13.31 5.02
CA TYR A 164 -0.54 14.06 6.07
C TYR A 164 0.26 13.17 7.00
N GLY A 165 1.33 13.71 7.59
CA GLY A 165 2.07 13.06 8.67
C GLY A 165 2.65 14.06 9.65
N CYS A 166 2.78 13.63 10.91
CA CYS A 166 3.46 14.38 11.96
C CYS A 166 4.88 13.82 12.15
N PRO A 167 5.94 14.62 11.96
CA PRO A 167 7.31 14.14 12.13
C PRO A 167 7.67 13.86 13.60
N ALA A 168 6.93 14.42 14.56
CA ALA A 168 7.25 14.31 15.99
C ALA A 168 6.68 13.06 16.70
N CYS A 169 5.58 12.49 16.22
CA CYS A 169 4.87 11.39 16.92
C CYS A 169 4.35 10.28 16.00
N SER A 170 4.77 10.28 14.73
CA SER A 170 4.36 9.28 13.75
C SER A 170 2.85 9.21 13.49
N PHE A 171 2.06 10.23 13.85
CA PHE A 171 0.68 10.37 13.41
C PHE A 171 0.64 10.45 11.87
N ARG A 172 -0.26 9.71 11.23
CA ARG A 172 -0.42 9.65 9.78
C ARG A 172 -1.90 9.75 9.47
N ALA A 173 -2.27 10.52 8.45
CA ALA A 173 -3.66 10.70 8.09
C ALA A 173 -3.83 10.76 6.58
N ARG A 174 -4.92 10.14 6.12
CA ARG A 174 -5.47 10.32 4.78
C ARG A 174 -6.71 11.17 4.88
N ARG A 175 -6.79 12.21 4.08
CA ARG A 175 -7.98 13.03 3.90
C ARG A 175 -8.45 12.89 2.46
N VAL A 176 -9.72 12.58 2.28
CA VAL A 176 -10.37 12.54 0.96
C VAL A 176 -11.49 13.57 0.99
N GLU A 177 -11.46 14.50 0.05
CA GLU A 177 -12.46 15.55 -0.11
C GLU A 177 -13.18 15.37 -1.44
N LEU A 178 -14.50 15.45 -1.42
CA LEU A 178 -15.31 15.41 -2.64
C LEU A 178 -15.27 16.80 -3.29
N LEU A 179 -15.03 16.82 -4.60
CA LEU A 179 -15.19 17.98 -5.45
C LEU A 179 -16.48 17.76 -6.22
N ASP A 180 -17.48 18.59 -5.92
CA ASP A 180 -18.86 18.52 -6.45
C ASP A 180 -18.94 18.12 -7.95
#